data_AF-A0A6N9PUC8-F1
#
_entry.id   AF-A0A6N9PUC8-F1
#
_cell.length_a   1.000
_cell.length_b   1.000
_cell.length_c   1.000
_cell.angle_alpha   90.00
_cell.angle_beta   90.00
_cell.angle_gamma   90.00
#
_symmetry.space_group_name_H-M   'P 1'
#
loop_
_entity.id
_entity.type
_entity.pdbx_description
1 polymer ?
#
loop_
_entity_poly.entity_id
_entity_poly.type
_entity_poly.pdbx_seq_one_letter_code
_entity_poly.pdbx_strand_id
1 'polypeptide(L)'
;MVKFLIGGSPCTHWSIAQSKNRETAAAGIGWELFRNYLIAKDKFMPDFFLYENNKSAAQAIKDQISLELGRPLQYINSALVSAQSRQRFYVHNFGDVPQPEDRGIVLRDILQSTTGGQTIPLNCGKGGKAQCLRATCYKDGMRNLICNTVDRRTCVAECVPVDYKPHKDSDIVITGNSMRCQRRDKKHSTIQGTHVTLPGGKTQTVSVAHVPMTFEEAGALQGMTPIYKVEGGKITVKGQEYEIDLPDGFYIIRKLTVTECCRLQTLPDDYCRVANKTHAYMGLGNGWTAEVIIHLRAGRVPRGG
;
A
#
# COMPACT_ATOMS: atom_id res chain seq x y z
N MET A 1 20.60 -0.40 34.00
CA MET A 1 19.67 -0.83 32.93
C MET A 1 18.93 0.40 32.45
N VAL A 2 18.88 0.67 31.13
CA VAL A 2 18.16 1.84 30.58
C VAL A 2 16.68 1.49 30.40
N LYS A 3 15.78 2.34 30.89
CA LYS A 3 14.33 2.16 30.85
C LYS A 3 13.69 3.05 29.78
N PHE A 4 12.90 2.43 28.91
CA PHE A 4 12.13 3.12 27.87
C PHE A 4 10.63 3.00 28.13
N LEU A 5 9.91 4.11 27.99
CA LEU A 5 8.45 4.13 27.88
C LEU A 5 8.04 4.66 26.51
N ILE A 6 7.54 3.78 25.65
CA ILE A 6 7.05 4.13 24.33
C ILE A 6 5.56 3.84 24.26
N GLY A 7 4.75 4.74 23.72
CA GLY A 7 3.32 4.52 23.54
C GLY A 7 2.60 5.66 22.87
N GLY A 8 1.31 5.44 22.59
CA GLY A 8 0.41 6.45 22.04
C GLY A 8 -1.01 6.09 22.46
N SER A 9 -1.83 7.09 22.77
CA SER A 9 -3.24 6.85 23.06
C SER A 9 -4.03 6.73 21.75
N PRO A 10 -5.14 5.96 21.74
CA PRO A 10 -5.96 5.81 20.54
C PRO A 10 -6.40 7.14 19.94
N CYS A 11 -6.09 7.33 18.67
CA CYS A 11 -6.33 8.58 17.96
C CYS A 11 -7.77 8.74 17.45
N THR A 12 -8.62 7.73 17.66
CA THR A 12 -10.00 7.62 17.16
C THR A 12 -10.93 8.72 17.67
N HIS A 13 -10.66 9.25 18.86
CA HIS A 13 -11.45 10.33 19.46
C HIS A 13 -11.02 11.72 18.98
N TRP A 14 -9.77 11.85 18.50
CA TRP A 14 -9.14 13.16 18.20
C TRP A 14 -8.95 13.42 16.70
N SER A 15 -8.95 12.35 15.89
CA SER A 15 -8.82 12.43 14.44
C SER A 15 -9.92 13.26 13.79
N ILE A 16 -9.58 14.06 12.78
CA ILE A 16 -10.57 14.75 11.93
C ILE A 16 -11.44 13.76 11.13
N ALA A 17 -10.99 12.51 10.98
CA ALA A 17 -11.79 11.47 10.34
C ALA A 17 -12.99 11.02 11.20
N GLN A 18 -13.02 11.40 12.49
CA GLN A 18 -14.16 11.19 13.35
C GLN A 18 -15.24 12.23 13.03
N SER A 19 -16.33 11.79 12.42
CA SER A 19 -17.46 12.65 12.05
C SER A 19 -18.47 12.85 13.17
N LYS A 20 -18.48 11.98 14.20
CA LYS A 20 -19.42 12.04 15.33
C LYS A 20 -18.66 12.19 16.64
N ASN A 21 -19.02 13.21 17.44
CA ASN A 21 -18.52 13.41 18.80
C ASN A 21 -16.98 13.43 18.91
N ARG A 22 -16.32 14.13 17.98
CA ARG A 22 -14.87 14.33 18.04
C ARG A 22 -14.52 15.17 19.27
N GLU A 23 -13.62 14.66 20.09
CA GLU A 23 -13.08 15.40 21.23
C GLU A 23 -12.10 16.47 20.72
N THR A 24 -12.25 17.69 21.22
CA THR A 24 -11.41 18.84 20.84
C THR A 24 -10.74 19.54 22.03
N ALA A 25 -11.09 19.12 23.25
CA ALA A 25 -10.51 19.57 24.50
C ALA A 25 -9.87 18.40 25.24
N ALA A 26 -9.04 18.70 26.23
CA ALA A 26 -8.36 17.74 27.11
C ALA A 26 -9.34 17.08 28.12
N ALA A 27 -10.40 16.46 27.60
CA ALA A 27 -11.45 15.79 28.35
C ALA A 27 -12.01 14.61 27.55
N GLY A 28 -12.75 13.73 28.22
CA GLY A 28 -13.34 12.54 27.59
C GLY A 28 -12.43 11.32 27.60
N ILE A 29 -12.87 10.29 26.88
CA ILE A 29 -12.25 8.96 26.88
C ILE A 29 -10.87 9.00 26.24
N GLY A 30 -10.70 9.76 25.15
CA GLY A 30 -9.38 9.91 24.53
C GLY A 30 -8.35 10.50 25.50
N TRP A 31 -8.77 11.48 26.31
CA TRP A 31 -7.93 12.09 27.33
C TRP A 31 -7.62 11.15 28.50
N GLU A 32 -8.60 10.38 28.96
CA GLU A 32 -8.38 9.34 29.98
C GLU A 32 -7.35 8.30 29.55
N LEU A 33 -7.39 7.87 28.29
CA LEU A 33 -6.40 6.95 27.74
C LEU A 33 -5.00 7.56 27.66
N PHE A 34 -4.89 8.87 27.41
CA PHE A 34 -3.62 9.58 27.54
C PHE A 34 -3.14 9.68 28.99
N ARG A 35 -4.04 9.91 29.97
CA ARG A 35 -3.68 9.92 31.39
C ARG A 35 -3.07 8.59 31.85
N ASN A 36 -3.48 7.46 31.28
CA ASN A 36 -2.82 6.17 31.56
C ASN A 36 -1.33 6.15 31.15
N TYR A 37 -0.95 6.86 30.09
CA TYR A 37 0.46 7.02 29.71
C TYR A 37 1.22 7.82 30.77
N LEU A 38 0.63 8.90 31.31
CA LEU A 38 1.22 9.69 32.40
C LEU A 38 1.40 8.85 33.66
N ILE A 39 0.38 8.07 34.05
CA ILE A 39 0.45 7.14 35.18
C ILE A 39 1.61 6.15 35.00
N ALA A 40 1.78 5.58 33.80
CA ALA A 40 2.89 4.68 33.52
C ALA A 40 4.25 5.41 33.60
N LYS A 41 4.35 6.62 33.06
CA LYS A 41 5.55 7.45 33.14
C LYS A 41 5.96 7.73 34.58
N ASP A 42 5.01 8.09 35.43
CA ASP A 42 5.29 8.45 36.82
C ASP A 42 5.59 7.21 37.67
N LYS A 43 4.86 6.11 37.45
CA LYS A 43 5.09 4.85 38.16
C LYS A 43 6.45 4.22 37.86
N PHE A 44 6.86 4.20 36.58
CA PHE A 44 8.05 3.48 36.16
C PHE A 44 9.30 4.37 36.03
N MET A 45 9.11 5.70 36.05
CA MET A 45 10.17 6.70 35.96
C MET A 45 11.21 6.36 34.88
N PRO A 46 10.80 6.29 33.59
CA PRO A 46 11.69 5.87 32.52
C PRO A 46 12.79 6.90 32.28
N ASP A 47 13.98 6.45 31.87
CA ASP A 47 15.08 7.34 31.47
C ASP A 47 14.70 8.08 30.18
N PHE A 48 14.00 7.37 29.30
CA PHE A 48 13.61 7.81 27.97
C PHE A 48 12.13 7.53 27.73
N PHE A 49 11.38 8.53 27.26
CA PHE A 49 9.99 8.37 26.87
C PHE A 49 9.72 8.89 25.46
N LEU A 50 8.75 8.28 24.80
CA LEU A 50 8.21 8.69 23.51
C LEU A 50 6.71 8.49 23.50
N TYR A 51 6.00 9.57 23.20
CA TYR A 51 4.57 9.59 22.97
C TYR A 51 4.27 9.96 21.51
N GLU A 52 3.38 9.23 20.84
CA GLU A 52 2.95 9.50 19.44
C GLU A 52 1.44 9.70 19.34
N ASN A 53 1.02 10.61 18.46
CA ASN A 53 -0.37 10.66 18.01
C ASN A 53 -0.53 11.32 16.62
N ASN A 54 -1.76 11.32 16.10
CA ASN A 54 -2.09 11.88 14.80
C ASN A 54 -1.95 13.41 14.77
N LYS A 55 -1.42 13.95 13.66
CA LYS A 55 -1.27 15.41 13.44
C LYS A 55 -2.59 16.17 13.60
N SER A 56 -3.70 15.53 13.28
CA SER A 56 -5.02 16.14 13.17
C SER A 56 -5.75 16.36 14.50
N ALA A 57 -5.15 15.98 15.64
CA ALA A 57 -5.68 16.32 16.95
C ALA A 57 -5.85 17.84 17.09
N ALA A 58 -6.87 18.27 17.83
CA ALA A 58 -7.14 19.68 18.07
C ALA A 58 -5.95 20.36 18.78
N GLN A 59 -5.75 21.66 18.52
CA GLN A 59 -4.60 22.39 19.07
C GLN A 59 -4.59 22.39 20.60
N ALA A 60 -5.74 22.61 21.24
CA ALA A 60 -5.88 22.57 22.69
C ALA A 60 -5.41 21.23 23.32
N ILE A 61 -5.70 20.10 22.67
CA ILE A 61 -5.23 18.78 23.12
C ILE A 61 -3.71 18.68 22.97
N LYS A 62 -3.17 19.10 21.82
CA LYS A 62 -1.73 19.07 21.54
C LYS A 62 -0.94 19.94 22.53
N ASP A 63 -1.44 21.13 22.83
CA ASP A 63 -0.83 22.06 23.79
C ASP A 63 -0.84 21.45 25.20
N GLN A 64 -1.96 20.87 25.63
CA GLN A 64 -2.03 20.20 26.93
C GLN A 64 -1.11 18.99 27.00
N ILE A 65 -1.01 18.16 25.96
CA ILE A 65 -0.05 17.03 25.92
C ILE A 65 1.38 17.52 26.10
N SER A 66 1.74 18.61 25.40
CA SER A 66 3.08 19.20 25.49
C SER A 66 3.37 19.72 26.90
N LEU A 67 2.38 20.33 27.55
CA LEU A 67 2.46 20.82 28.93
C LEU A 67 2.66 19.65 29.92
N GLU A 68 1.82 18.62 29.87
CA GLU A 68 1.86 17.47 30.78
C GLU A 68 3.15 16.64 30.65
N LEU A 69 3.67 16.51 29.43
CA LEU A 69 4.92 15.80 29.16
C LEU A 69 6.17 16.69 29.32
N GLY A 70 5.99 18.01 29.46
CA GLY A 70 7.07 18.99 29.64
C GLY A 70 8.04 19.07 28.46
N ARG A 71 7.57 18.77 27.24
CA ARG A 71 8.40 18.69 26.02
C ARG A 71 7.61 19.18 24.79
N PRO A 72 8.28 19.83 23.83
CA PRO A 72 7.63 20.32 22.62
C PRO A 72 7.18 19.18 21.70
N LEU A 73 6.26 19.51 20.79
CA LEU A 73 5.79 18.60 19.74
C LEU A 73 6.77 18.61 18.57
N GLN A 74 7.28 17.45 18.18
CA GLN A 74 7.99 17.25 16.92
C GLN A 74 7.07 16.61 15.89
N TYR A 75 6.96 17.20 14.70
CA TYR A 75 6.16 16.64 13.60
C TYR A 75 7.07 15.92 12.61
N ILE A 76 6.76 14.67 12.30
CA ILE A 76 7.47 13.90 11.27
C ILE A 76 6.44 13.29 10.32
N ASN A 77 6.71 13.38 9.02
CA ASN A 77 5.97 12.65 8.01
C ASN A 77 6.75 11.40 7.61
N SER A 78 6.15 10.22 7.77
CA SER A 78 6.76 8.96 7.36
C SER A 78 7.16 8.93 5.87
N ALA A 79 6.62 9.84 5.04
CA ALA A 79 7.02 9.97 3.64
C ALA A 79 8.53 10.20 3.46
N LEU A 80 9.23 10.75 4.46
CA LEU A 80 10.69 10.91 4.41
C LEU A 80 11.41 9.56 4.43
N VAL A 81 10.87 8.56 5.13
CA VAL A 81 11.56 7.28 5.35
C VAL A 81 10.82 6.07 4.81
N SER A 82 9.63 6.25 4.23
CA SER A 82 8.80 5.19 3.67
C SER A 82 8.01 5.66 2.45
N ALA A 83 7.38 4.70 1.77
CA ALA A 83 6.49 4.95 0.65
C ALA A 83 5.10 5.49 1.04
N GLN A 84 4.87 5.90 2.29
CA GLN A 84 3.57 6.35 2.78
C GLN A 84 3.58 7.81 3.25
N SER A 85 2.58 8.59 2.86
CA SER A 85 2.31 9.87 3.52
C SER A 85 1.53 9.65 4.82
N ARG A 86 2.22 9.86 5.95
CA ARG A 86 1.68 9.68 7.30
C ARG A 86 2.32 10.71 8.22
N GLN A 87 1.62 11.82 8.42
CA GLN A 87 2.08 12.85 9.33
C GLN A 87 1.57 12.59 10.74
N ARG A 88 2.51 12.59 11.70
CA ARG A 88 2.29 12.38 13.13
C ARG A 88 3.04 13.43 13.93
N PHE A 89 2.61 13.63 15.16
CA PHE A 89 3.39 14.37 16.14
C PHE A 89 3.94 13.40 17.19
N TYR A 90 5.09 13.78 17.72
CA TYR A 90 5.86 13.01 18.70
C TYR A 90 6.23 13.95 19.84
N VAL A 91 6.22 13.42 21.06
CA VAL A 91 6.72 14.11 22.26
C VAL A 91 7.67 13.17 22.96
N HIS A 92 8.92 13.60 23.15
CA HIS A 92 9.97 12.76 23.72
C HIS A 92 11.02 13.59 24.45
N ASN A 93 11.88 12.90 25.19
CA ASN A 93 12.99 13.51 25.92
C ASN A 93 14.37 13.09 25.38
N PHE A 94 14.45 12.71 24.11
CA PHE A 94 15.70 12.23 23.49
C PHE A 94 16.72 13.34 23.20
N GLY A 95 16.32 14.62 23.32
CA GLY A 95 17.16 15.76 22.94
C GLY A 95 16.68 16.38 21.63
N ASP A 96 17.52 17.23 21.04
CA ASP A 96 17.22 17.93 19.80
C ASP A 96 17.50 17.01 18.60
N VAL A 97 16.47 16.27 18.18
CA VAL A 97 16.56 15.35 17.05
C VAL A 97 16.10 16.08 15.77
N PRO A 98 16.93 16.17 14.71
CA PRO A 98 16.53 16.80 13.45
C PRO A 98 15.46 15.98 12.72
N GLN A 99 14.93 16.49 11.62
CA GLN A 99 14.12 15.67 10.71
C GLN A 99 14.97 14.55 10.09
N PRO A 100 14.38 13.38 9.81
CA PRO A 100 15.07 12.36 9.01
C PRO A 100 15.27 12.86 7.57
N GLU A 101 16.35 12.42 6.94
CA GLU A 101 16.59 12.66 5.52
C GLU A 101 15.55 11.93 4.66
N ASP A 102 15.20 12.52 3.52
CA ASP A 102 14.29 11.89 2.57
C ASP A 102 15.03 10.76 1.82
N ARG A 103 14.58 9.53 2.04
CA ARG A 103 15.10 8.31 1.40
C ARG A 103 14.56 8.12 -0.02
N GLY A 104 13.66 8.97 -0.49
CA GLY A 104 13.14 8.94 -1.87
C GLY A 104 12.24 7.76 -2.22
N ILE A 105 11.82 6.97 -1.23
CA ILE A 105 11.10 5.69 -1.44
C ILE A 105 9.66 5.95 -1.89
N VAL A 106 9.26 5.47 -3.05
CA VAL A 106 7.89 5.61 -3.56
C VAL A 106 7.14 4.27 -3.56
N LEU A 107 5.83 4.29 -3.79
CA LEU A 107 5.01 3.09 -3.68
C LEU A 107 5.48 1.97 -4.61
N ARG A 108 5.85 2.29 -5.86
CA ARG A 108 6.38 1.31 -6.83
C ARG A 108 7.61 0.55 -6.32
N ASP A 109 8.41 1.13 -5.42
CA ASP A 109 9.66 0.52 -4.94
C ASP A 109 9.39 -0.61 -3.94
N ILE A 110 8.19 -0.63 -3.34
CA ILE A 110 7.82 -1.62 -2.31
C ILE A 110 6.83 -2.67 -2.80
N LEU A 111 6.26 -2.50 -4.00
CA LEU A 111 5.27 -3.42 -4.55
C LEU A 111 5.91 -4.77 -4.92
N GLN A 112 5.14 -5.84 -4.76
CA GLN A 112 5.53 -7.17 -5.19
C GLN A 112 4.42 -7.79 -6.04
N SER A 113 4.80 -8.31 -7.20
CA SER A 113 3.86 -9.02 -8.07
C SER A 113 3.38 -10.31 -7.42
N THR A 114 2.07 -10.53 -7.39
CA THR A 114 1.45 -11.78 -6.95
C THR A 114 1.22 -12.75 -8.10
N THR A 115 1.24 -12.26 -9.34
CA THR A 115 0.97 -13.04 -10.56
C THR A 115 2.17 -13.14 -11.51
N GLY A 116 3.30 -12.50 -11.17
CA GLY A 116 4.47 -12.37 -12.05
C GLY A 116 4.34 -11.24 -13.07
N GLY A 117 3.17 -10.62 -13.20
CA GLY A 117 2.94 -9.46 -14.05
C GLY A 117 3.44 -8.14 -13.46
N GLN A 118 3.49 -7.10 -14.30
CA GLN A 118 3.89 -5.77 -13.87
C GLN A 118 2.88 -5.19 -12.87
N THR A 119 3.39 -4.60 -11.78
CA THR A 119 2.57 -3.91 -10.78
C THR A 119 2.51 -2.41 -11.09
N ILE A 120 1.30 -1.85 -11.07
CA ILE A 120 1.05 -0.44 -11.29
C ILE A 120 0.31 0.12 -10.06
N PRO A 121 0.90 1.07 -9.32
CA PRO A 121 0.24 1.67 -8.18
C PRO A 121 -0.89 2.61 -8.62
N LEU A 122 -2.02 2.54 -7.92
CA LEU A 122 -3.20 3.35 -8.19
C LEU A 122 -3.59 4.17 -6.96
N ASN A 123 -4.28 5.29 -7.19
CA ASN A 123 -4.74 6.21 -6.15
C ASN A 123 -3.60 6.64 -5.20
N CYS A 124 -2.43 6.93 -5.77
CA CYS A 124 -1.30 7.48 -5.02
C CYS A 124 -1.59 8.92 -4.60
N GLY A 125 -1.03 9.31 -3.47
CA GLY A 125 -0.88 10.71 -3.10
C GLY A 125 0.23 11.40 -3.89
N LYS A 126 0.55 12.63 -3.47
CA LYS A 126 1.63 13.43 -4.06
C LYS A 126 2.97 12.67 -4.07
N GLY A 127 3.71 12.76 -5.17
CA GLY A 127 5.03 12.16 -5.32
C GLY A 127 5.04 10.62 -5.36
N GLY A 128 3.92 9.98 -5.72
CA GLY A 128 3.86 8.51 -5.83
C GLY A 128 3.85 7.77 -4.49
N LYS A 129 3.54 8.46 -3.38
CA LYS A 129 3.41 7.88 -2.05
C LYS A 129 2.01 7.29 -1.84
N ALA A 130 1.90 6.20 -1.10
CA ALA A 130 0.62 5.69 -0.60
C ALA A 130 -0.02 6.67 0.38
N GLN A 131 -1.35 6.65 0.46
CA GLN A 131 -2.08 7.26 1.57
C GLN A 131 -1.82 6.52 2.89
N CYS A 132 -2.12 7.17 4.01
CA CYS A 132 -1.94 6.56 5.33
C CYS A 132 -2.70 5.23 5.46
N LEU A 133 -1.97 4.14 5.75
CA LEU A 133 -2.57 2.84 6.04
C LEU A 133 -3.54 2.94 7.22
N ARG A 134 -4.70 2.31 7.08
CA ARG A 134 -5.77 2.29 8.09
C ARG A 134 -5.91 0.89 8.65
N ALA A 135 -6.21 0.77 9.94
CA ALA A 135 -6.48 -0.52 10.57
C ALA A 135 -7.68 -1.26 9.96
N THR A 136 -8.56 -0.56 9.23
CA THR A 136 -9.73 -1.13 8.55
C THR A 136 -9.47 -1.54 7.09
N CYS A 137 -8.23 -1.41 6.58
CA CYS A 137 -7.93 -1.71 5.18
C CYS A 137 -8.18 -3.18 4.78
N TYR A 138 -8.24 -4.10 5.75
CA TYR A 138 -8.65 -5.47 5.50
C TYR A 138 -10.07 -5.58 4.93
N LYS A 139 -10.94 -4.60 5.17
CA LYS A 139 -12.32 -4.51 4.64
C LYS A 139 -12.39 -3.86 3.26
N ASP A 140 -11.31 -3.23 2.80
CA ASP A 140 -11.33 -2.50 1.52
C ASP A 140 -11.49 -3.50 0.37
N GLY A 141 -12.58 -3.32 -0.38
CA GLY A 141 -12.90 -4.06 -1.60
C GLY A 141 -13.10 -3.10 -2.78
N MET A 142 -13.61 -3.60 -3.91
CA MET A 142 -13.65 -2.82 -5.16
C MET A 142 -14.36 -1.46 -5.03
N ARG A 143 -15.37 -1.37 -4.16
CA ARG A 143 -16.02 -0.10 -3.79
C ARG A 143 -15.02 0.95 -3.31
N ASN A 144 -14.08 0.56 -2.46
CA ASN A 144 -13.07 1.44 -1.88
C ASN A 144 -11.89 1.68 -2.83
N LEU A 145 -11.59 0.73 -3.71
CA LEU A 145 -10.42 0.82 -4.59
C LEU A 145 -10.72 1.69 -5.82
N ILE A 146 -11.81 1.39 -6.55
CA ILE A 146 -12.11 2.01 -7.84
C ILE A 146 -13.50 2.65 -7.87
N CYS A 147 -14.53 1.97 -7.34
CA CYS A 147 -15.92 2.38 -7.55
C CYS A 147 -16.41 3.56 -6.69
N ASN A 148 -15.52 4.25 -5.98
CA ASN A 148 -15.83 5.46 -5.24
C ASN A 148 -15.17 6.66 -5.93
N THR A 149 -15.78 7.83 -5.87
CA THR A 149 -15.24 9.08 -6.42
C THR A 149 -14.66 10.02 -5.37
N VAL A 150 -14.99 9.79 -4.09
CA VAL A 150 -14.61 10.72 -3.00
C VAL A 150 -13.31 10.31 -2.32
N ASP A 151 -13.21 9.03 -1.94
CA ASP A 151 -12.11 8.55 -1.09
C ASP A 151 -11.68 7.16 -1.57
N ARG A 152 -11.00 7.15 -2.73
CA ARG A 152 -10.37 5.96 -3.29
C ARG A 152 -9.11 5.62 -2.50
N ARG A 153 -8.98 4.34 -2.15
CA ARG A 153 -7.84 3.82 -1.40
C ARG A 153 -6.71 3.49 -2.34
N THR A 154 -5.50 3.74 -1.88
CA THR A 154 -4.29 3.27 -2.55
C THR A 154 -4.40 1.76 -2.79
N CYS A 155 -4.24 1.36 -4.04
CA CYS A 155 -4.34 -0.01 -4.49
C CYS A 155 -3.31 -0.30 -5.58
N VAL A 156 -3.28 -1.55 -6.03
CA VAL A 156 -2.35 -2.03 -7.05
C VAL A 156 -3.17 -2.69 -8.16
N ALA A 157 -2.84 -2.33 -9.40
CA ALA A 157 -3.22 -3.09 -10.57
C ALA A 157 -2.05 -3.97 -10.97
N GLU A 158 -2.27 -5.28 -11.07
CA GLU A 158 -1.30 -6.19 -11.67
C GLU A 158 -1.74 -6.52 -13.08
N CYS A 159 -0.90 -6.21 -14.06
CA CYS A 159 -1.13 -6.62 -15.44
C CYS A 159 -1.11 -8.15 -15.49
N VAL A 160 -2.16 -8.76 -16.04
CA VAL A 160 -2.22 -10.21 -16.22
C VAL A 160 -1.29 -10.55 -17.38
N PRO A 161 -0.17 -11.27 -17.13
CA PRO A 161 0.73 -11.62 -18.21
C PRO A 161 0.04 -12.57 -19.18
N VAL A 162 0.11 -12.28 -20.46
CA VAL A 162 -0.23 -13.25 -21.51
C VAL A 162 0.91 -14.26 -21.58
N ASP A 163 0.65 -15.54 -21.31
CA ASP A 163 1.65 -16.61 -21.50
C ASP A 163 1.81 -16.91 -22.99
N TYR A 164 2.36 -15.95 -23.73
CA TYR A 164 2.76 -16.10 -25.12
C TYR A 164 4.28 -16.02 -25.20
N LYS A 165 4.91 -17.15 -25.54
CA LYS A 165 6.37 -17.24 -25.70
C LYS A 165 6.71 -17.16 -27.19
N PRO A 166 7.01 -15.95 -27.73
CA PRO A 166 7.39 -15.82 -29.12
C PRO A 166 8.71 -16.56 -29.38
N HIS A 167 8.86 -17.09 -30.59
CA HIS A 167 10.08 -17.77 -30.97
C HIS A 167 11.23 -16.76 -31.14
N LYS A 168 12.42 -17.09 -30.64
CA LYS A 168 13.61 -16.22 -30.58
C LYS A 168 14.04 -15.58 -31.91
N ASP A 169 13.71 -16.21 -33.03
CA ASP A 169 14.09 -15.78 -34.39
C ASP A 169 12.89 -15.37 -35.26
N SER A 170 11.92 -14.68 -34.66
CA SER A 170 10.71 -14.24 -35.35
C SER A 170 10.19 -12.89 -34.92
N ASP A 171 9.43 -12.27 -35.81
CA ASP A 171 8.62 -11.09 -35.53
C ASP A 171 7.19 -11.53 -35.21
N ILE A 172 6.54 -10.83 -34.28
CA ILE A 172 5.12 -11.07 -33.96
C ILE A 172 4.29 -10.30 -34.99
N VAL A 173 3.48 -11.04 -35.75
CA VAL A 173 2.53 -10.46 -36.70
C VAL A 173 1.14 -10.56 -36.11
N ILE A 174 0.51 -9.40 -35.90
CA ILE A 174 -0.87 -9.27 -35.43
C ILE A 174 -1.73 -8.83 -36.61
N THR A 175 -2.78 -9.58 -36.88
CA THR A 175 -3.83 -9.26 -37.87
C THR A 175 -5.17 -9.13 -37.16
N GLY A 176 -6.21 -8.65 -37.83
CA GLY A 176 -7.54 -8.53 -37.23
C GLY A 176 -8.11 -9.85 -36.68
N ASN A 177 -7.65 -11.00 -37.19
CA ASN A 177 -8.21 -12.31 -36.86
C ASN A 177 -7.21 -13.26 -36.17
N SER A 178 -5.91 -12.98 -36.18
CA SER A 178 -4.90 -13.85 -35.56
C SER A 178 -3.60 -13.15 -35.21
N MET A 179 -2.88 -13.74 -34.26
CA MET A 179 -1.49 -13.41 -33.90
C MET A 179 -0.61 -14.62 -34.21
N ARG A 180 0.61 -14.40 -34.74
CA ARG A 180 1.56 -15.49 -35.02
C ARG A 180 3.01 -15.01 -35.03
N CYS A 181 3.94 -15.93 -34.83
CA CYS A 181 5.36 -15.66 -35.04
C CYS A 181 5.73 -15.92 -36.52
N GLN A 182 6.36 -14.93 -37.15
CA GLN A 182 6.88 -14.99 -38.51
C GLN A 182 8.41 -14.97 -38.51
N ARG A 183 9.07 -15.96 -39.12
CA ARG A 183 10.53 -16.04 -39.17
C ARG A 183 11.11 -14.82 -39.89
N ARG A 184 12.28 -14.36 -39.43
CA ARG A 184 13.10 -13.34 -40.12
C ARG A 184 13.87 -13.92 -41.33
N ASP A 185 13.29 -14.90 -42.01
CA ASP A 185 13.84 -15.47 -43.24
C ASP A 185 13.28 -14.72 -44.48
N LYS A 186 13.95 -14.85 -45.63
CA LYS A 186 13.48 -14.20 -46.89
C LYS A 186 12.06 -14.62 -47.31
N LYS A 187 11.57 -15.76 -46.80
CA LYS A 187 10.25 -16.31 -47.10
C LYS A 187 9.17 -15.82 -46.15
N HIS A 188 9.55 -15.16 -45.05
CA HIS A 188 8.67 -14.72 -43.99
C HIS A 188 7.70 -15.83 -43.56
N SER A 189 8.25 -17.03 -43.31
CA SER A 189 7.44 -18.21 -43.02
C SER A 189 6.84 -18.16 -41.60
N THR A 190 5.59 -18.59 -41.45
CA THR A 190 4.96 -18.67 -40.11
C THR A 190 5.47 -19.88 -39.34
N ILE A 191 5.78 -19.70 -38.06
CA ILE A 191 6.24 -20.77 -37.19
C ILE A 191 5.04 -21.59 -36.70
N GLN A 192 5.06 -22.90 -36.96
CA GLN A 192 4.03 -23.83 -36.48
C GLN A 192 3.93 -23.81 -34.94
N GLY A 193 2.70 -23.95 -34.42
CA GLY A 193 2.43 -23.92 -32.97
C GLY A 193 2.43 -22.52 -32.34
N THR A 194 2.70 -21.44 -33.09
CA THR A 194 2.68 -20.06 -32.57
C THR A 194 1.43 -19.26 -32.97
N HIS A 195 0.56 -19.87 -33.79
CA HIS A 195 -0.65 -19.23 -34.28
C HIS A 195 -1.69 -19.16 -33.16
N VAL A 196 -2.16 -17.96 -32.85
CA VAL A 196 -3.24 -17.68 -31.92
C VAL A 196 -4.41 -17.12 -32.70
N THR A 197 -5.56 -17.78 -32.63
CA THR A 197 -6.79 -17.28 -33.24
C THR A 197 -7.46 -16.28 -32.28
N LEU A 198 -7.71 -15.06 -32.77
CA LEU A 198 -8.41 -14.02 -31.99
C LEU A 198 -9.93 -14.30 -31.97
N PRO A 199 -10.67 -13.83 -30.95
CA PRO A 199 -12.13 -13.99 -30.88
C PRO A 199 -12.82 -13.48 -32.16
N GLY A 200 -13.65 -14.31 -32.78
CA GLY A 200 -14.34 -14.00 -34.05
C GLY A 200 -13.53 -14.29 -35.32
N GLY A 201 -12.25 -14.66 -35.20
CA GLY A 201 -11.41 -15.08 -36.31
C GLY A 201 -11.68 -16.53 -36.75
N LYS A 202 -11.49 -16.82 -38.05
CA LYS A 202 -11.47 -18.21 -38.54
C LYS A 202 -10.11 -18.83 -38.26
N THR A 203 -10.10 -20.02 -37.69
CA THR A 203 -8.86 -20.79 -37.48
C THR A 203 -8.32 -21.35 -38.80
N GLN A 204 -7.00 -21.54 -38.89
CA GLN A 204 -6.38 -22.23 -40.03
C GLN A 204 -6.57 -23.75 -39.95
N THR A 205 -6.19 -24.46 -41.01
CA THR A 205 -6.27 -25.92 -41.10
C THR A 205 -5.61 -26.60 -39.90
N VAL A 206 -6.40 -27.36 -39.15
CA VAL A 206 -5.91 -28.20 -38.04
C VAL A 206 -5.19 -29.40 -38.64
N SER A 207 -3.95 -29.65 -38.23
CA SER A 207 -3.16 -30.80 -38.68
C SER A 207 -2.42 -31.43 -37.51
N VAL A 208 -1.91 -32.65 -37.68
CA VAL A 208 -1.16 -33.37 -36.62
C VAL A 208 0.07 -32.58 -36.14
N ALA A 209 0.63 -31.71 -37.00
CA ALA A 209 1.77 -30.85 -36.69
C ALA A 209 1.38 -29.43 -36.22
N HIS A 210 0.09 -29.07 -36.26
CA HIS A 210 -0.37 -27.71 -35.95
C HIS A 210 -1.63 -27.74 -35.09
N VAL A 211 -1.44 -27.53 -33.79
CA VAL A 211 -2.52 -27.21 -32.86
C VAL A 211 -2.52 -25.69 -32.67
N PRO A 212 -3.46 -24.96 -33.29
CA PRO A 212 -3.56 -23.52 -33.10
C PRO A 212 -3.94 -23.22 -31.64
N MET A 213 -3.30 -22.21 -31.08
CA MET A 213 -3.66 -21.68 -29.77
C MET A 213 -4.92 -20.82 -29.90
N THR A 214 -5.75 -20.83 -28.88
CA THR A 214 -6.90 -19.93 -28.75
C THR A 214 -6.72 -19.12 -27.49
N PHE A 215 -7.23 -17.89 -27.49
CA PHE A 215 -7.49 -17.22 -26.23
C PHE A 215 -8.61 -17.99 -25.55
N GLU A 216 -8.27 -18.75 -24.53
CA GLU A 216 -9.25 -19.07 -23.51
C GLU A 216 -9.43 -17.79 -22.69
N GLU A 217 -10.68 -17.37 -22.47
CA GLU A 217 -10.91 -16.51 -21.31
C GLU A 217 -10.22 -17.21 -20.14
N ALA A 218 -9.41 -16.49 -19.38
CA ALA A 218 -8.97 -16.98 -18.09
C ALA A 218 -10.27 -17.27 -17.33
N GLY A 219 -10.70 -18.53 -17.37
CA GLY A 219 -11.98 -18.91 -16.82
C GLY A 219 -11.99 -18.44 -15.38
N ALA A 220 -13.18 -18.15 -14.86
CA ALA A 220 -13.37 -18.05 -13.42
C ALA A 220 -13.03 -19.43 -12.80
N LEU A 221 -11.75 -19.78 -12.74
CA LEU A 221 -11.22 -20.89 -11.99
C LEU A 221 -11.72 -20.65 -10.57
N GLN A 222 -12.54 -21.57 -10.07
CA GLN A 222 -13.15 -21.48 -8.75
C GLN A 222 -12.09 -21.08 -7.72
N GLY A 223 -12.20 -19.86 -7.17
CA GLY A 223 -11.26 -19.31 -6.19
C GLY A 223 -10.17 -18.37 -6.71
N MET A 224 -10.10 -18.06 -8.01
CA MET A 224 -9.17 -17.06 -8.56
C MET A 224 -9.70 -15.62 -8.50
N THR A 225 -8.77 -14.67 -8.43
CA THR A 225 -9.06 -13.24 -8.29
C THR A 225 -9.67 -12.70 -9.60
N PRO A 226 -10.73 -11.87 -9.54
CA PRO A 226 -11.36 -11.33 -10.75
C PRO A 226 -10.38 -10.55 -11.63
N ILE A 227 -10.43 -10.77 -12.94
CA ILE A 227 -9.68 -10.04 -13.96
C ILE A 227 -10.59 -8.98 -14.57
N TYR A 228 -10.06 -7.78 -14.73
CA TYR A 228 -10.78 -6.63 -15.26
C TYR A 228 -10.11 -6.15 -16.54
N LYS A 229 -10.91 -5.93 -17.58
CA LYS A 229 -10.47 -5.32 -18.83
C LYS A 229 -10.47 -3.79 -18.68
N VAL A 230 -9.41 -3.15 -19.16
CA VAL A 230 -9.31 -1.70 -19.33
C VAL A 230 -9.25 -1.41 -20.82
N GLU A 231 -10.13 -0.53 -21.30
CA GLU A 231 -10.13 0.00 -22.67
C GLU A 231 -10.44 1.50 -22.65
N GLY A 232 -9.60 2.29 -23.32
CA GLY A 232 -9.76 3.74 -23.40
C GLY A 232 -9.74 4.44 -22.03
N GLY A 233 -8.97 3.90 -21.07
CA GLY A 233 -8.89 4.45 -19.70
C GLY A 233 -10.11 4.14 -18.82
N LYS A 234 -10.97 3.20 -19.22
CA LYS A 234 -12.17 2.80 -18.47
C LYS A 234 -12.13 1.35 -18.05
N ILE A 235 -12.66 1.06 -16.86
CA ILE A 235 -12.80 -0.28 -16.30
C ILE A 235 -14.27 -0.57 -15.95
N THR A 236 -14.76 -1.75 -16.35
CA THR A 236 -16.13 -2.18 -16.04
C THR A 236 -16.15 -3.06 -14.80
N VAL A 237 -16.87 -2.63 -13.77
CA VAL A 237 -17.07 -3.38 -12.53
C VAL A 237 -18.57 -3.55 -12.28
N LYS A 238 -19.05 -4.80 -12.27
CA LYS A 238 -20.48 -5.13 -12.04
C LYS A 238 -21.43 -4.39 -12.99
N GLY A 239 -21.06 -4.24 -14.26
CA GLY A 239 -21.87 -3.58 -15.29
C GLY A 239 -21.86 -2.05 -15.26
N GLN A 240 -21.01 -1.44 -14.43
CA GLN A 240 -20.81 0.02 -14.40
C GLN A 240 -19.38 0.36 -14.81
N GLU A 241 -19.23 1.40 -15.62
CA GLU A 241 -17.92 1.93 -16.05
C GLU A 241 -17.35 2.92 -15.05
N TYR A 242 -16.04 2.85 -14.84
CA TYR A 242 -15.29 3.78 -13.99
C TYR A 242 -14.02 4.24 -14.71
N GLU A 243 -13.69 5.52 -14.57
CA GLU A 243 -12.42 6.09 -15.07
C GLU A 243 -11.23 5.61 -14.22
N ILE A 244 -10.17 5.18 -14.90
CA ILE A 244 -8.95 4.65 -14.29
C ILE A 244 -7.70 5.03 -15.10
N ASP A 245 -6.64 5.42 -14.39
CA ASP A 245 -5.34 5.75 -15.00
C ASP A 245 -4.51 4.46 -15.22
N LEU A 246 -4.94 3.66 -16.19
CA LEU A 246 -4.25 2.45 -16.64
C LEU A 246 -4.25 2.40 -18.16
N PRO A 247 -3.17 1.88 -18.78
CA PRO A 247 -3.19 1.57 -20.21
C PRO A 247 -4.13 0.40 -20.49
N ASP A 248 -4.56 0.29 -21.75
CA ASP A 248 -5.43 -0.79 -22.18
C ASP A 248 -4.81 -2.16 -21.91
N GLY A 249 -5.61 -3.10 -21.40
CA GLY A 249 -5.13 -4.41 -20.99
C GLY A 249 -6.04 -5.13 -20.00
N PHE A 250 -5.52 -6.20 -19.41
CA PHE A 250 -6.22 -7.00 -18.42
C PHE A 250 -5.49 -6.93 -17.08
N TYR A 251 -6.23 -6.64 -16.01
CA TYR A 251 -5.66 -6.35 -14.71
C TYR A 251 -6.37 -7.08 -13.58
N ILE A 252 -5.58 -7.47 -12.58
CA ILE A 252 -6.07 -7.82 -11.26
C ILE A 252 -5.94 -6.59 -10.38
N ILE A 253 -7.07 -6.07 -9.89
CA ILE A 253 -7.09 -4.92 -8.98
C ILE A 253 -7.16 -5.43 -7.54
N ARG A 254 -6.14 -5.11 -6.73
CA ARG A 254 -6.05 -5.55 -5.34
C ARG A 254 -5.63 -4.43 -4.40
N LYS A 255 -5.98 -4.58 -3.12
CA LYS A 255 -5.32 -3.81 -2.05
C LYS A 255 -3.88 -4.26 -1.89
N LEU A 256 -3.10 -3.47 -1.15
CA LEU A 256 -1.74 -3.84 -0.78
C LEU A 256 -1.74 -5.15 0.02
N THR A 257 -0.75 -6.00 -0.22
CA THR A 257 -0.54 -7.23 0.55
C THR A 257 -0.05 -6.91 1.97
N VAL A 258 -0.09 -7.89 2.87
CA VAL A 258 0.45 -7.73 4.23
C VAL A 258 1.95 -7.39 4.17
N THR A 259 2.72 -8.04 3.29
CA THR A 259 4.14 -7.76 3.08
C THR A 259 4.36 -6.32 2.63
N GLU A 260 3.60 -5.83 1.65
CA GLU A 260 3.67 -4.43 1.21
C GLU A 260 3.28 -3.47 2.35
N CYS A 261 2.30 -3.83 3.19
CA CYS A 261 1.96 -3.05 4.38
C CYS A 261 3.08 -3.07 5.45
N CYS A 262 3.81 -4.18 5.63
CA CYS A 262 5.01 -4.22 6.48
C CYS A 262 6.06 -3.23 5.95
N ARG A 263 6.33 -3.26 4.64
CA ARG A 263 7.26 -2.33 3.98
C ARG A 263 6.83 -0.86 4.12
N LEU A 264 5.53 -0.54 4.03
CA LEU A 264 5.02 0.82 4.31
C LEU A 264 5.34 1.29 5.73
N GLN A 265 5.32 0.38 6.71
CA GLN A 265 5.73 0.64 8.09
C GLN A 265 7.22 0.41 8.34
N THR A 266 8.00 0.18 7.27
CA THR A 266 9.44 -0.09 7.29
C THR A 266 9.82 -1.26 8.22
N LEU A 267 8.99 -2.30 8.21
CA LEU A 267 9.18 -3.53 8.96
C LEU A 267 9.65 -4.65 8.00
N PRO A 268 10.33 -5.69 8.52
CA PRO A 268 10.65 -6.89 7.74
C PRO A 268 9.42 -7.53 7.08
N ASP A 269 9.62 -8.15 5.92
CA ASP A 269 8.55 -8.76 5.13
C ASP A 269 7.74 -9.81 5.90
N ASP A 270 8.39 -10.54 6.82
CA ASP A 270 7.79 -11.60 7.63
C ASP A 270 7.37 -11.13 9.03
N TYR A 271 7.36 -9.83 9.31
CA TYR A 271 7.07 -9.28 10.64
C TYR A 271 5.73 -9.77 11.21
N CYS A 272 4.72 -9.94 10.35
CA CYS A 272 3.40 -10.42 10.75
C CYS A 272 3.19 -11.93 10.56
N ARG A 273 4.24 -12.75 10.42
CA ARG A 273 4.13 -14.20 10.11
C ARG A 273 3.25 -15.03 11.06
N VAL A 274 3.13 -14.62 12.32
CA VAL A 274 2.32 -15.32 13.33
C VAL A 274 0.86 -14.83 13.37
N ALA A 275 0.56 -13.69 12.75
CA ALA A 275 -0.77 -13.11 12.75
C ALA A 275 -1.56 -13.55 11.51
N ASN A 276 -2.86 -13.78 11.67
CA ASN A 276 -3.73 -13.91 10.50
C ASN A 276 -3.79 -12.58 9.72
N LYS A 277 -4.17 -12.64 8.44
CA LYS A 277 -4.17 -11.46 7.55
C LYS A 277 -4.94 -10.27 8.13
N THR A 278 -6.12 -10.51 8.73
CA THR A 278 -6.95 -9.45 9.31
C THR A 278 -6.25 -8.74 10.46
N HIS A 279 -5.72 -9.51 11.42
CA HIS A 279 -4.98 -8.94 12.55
C HIS A 279 -3.68 -8.27 12.12
N ALA A 280 -3.00 -8.79 11.09
CA ALA A 280 -1.83 -8.14 10.51
C ALA A 280 -2.17 -6.74 9.97
N TYR A 281 -3.21 -6.61 9.13
CA TYR A 281 -3.66 -5.30 8.63
C TYR A 281 -4.09 -4.35 9.75
N MET A 282 -4.81 -4.84 10.77
CA MET A 282 -5.21 -4.04 11.91
C MET A 282 -3.99 -3.53 12.71
N GLY A 283 -3.04 -4.43 13.00
CA GLY A 283 -1.82 -4.12 13.73
C GLY A 283 -0.95 -3.13 12.97
N LEU A 284 -0.71 -3.35 11.68
CA LEU A 284 0.08 -2.46 10.83
C LEU A 284 -0.58 -1.10 10.63
N GLY A 285 -1.91 -1.04 10.53
CA GLY A 285 -2.63 0.22 10.41
C GLY A 285 -2.60 1.08 11.68
N ASN A 286 -2.53 0.45 12.86
CA ASN A 286 -2.42 1.15 14.15
C ASN A 286 -0.97 1.39 14.59
N GLY A 287 -0.03 0.53 14.15
CA GLY A 287 1.37 0.56 14.53
C GLY A 287 2.12 1.77 14.01
N TRP A 288 3.40 1.88 14.35
CA TRP A 288 4.28 2.99 13.93
C TRP A 288 5.13 2.65 12.71
N THR A 289 5.64 3.67 12.04
CA THR A 289 6.69 3.48 11.03
C THR A 289 8.02 3.30 11.76
N ALA A 290 8.61 2.10 11.68
CA ALA A 290 9.75 1.71 12.50
C ALA A 290 10.96 2.64 12.34
N GLU A 291 11.27 3.04 11.11
CA GLU A 291 12.40 3.92 10.80
C GLU A 291 12.28 5.30 11.44
N VAL A 292 11.06 5.83 11.61
CA VAL A 292 10.85 7.09 12.36
C VAL A 292 11.24 6.92 13.83
N ILE A 293 10.89 5.77 14.42
CA ILE A 293 11.20 5.47 15.82
C ILE A 293 12.70 5.22 16.00
N ILE A 294 13.33 4.53 15.05
CA ILE A 294 14.78 4.31 15.01
C ILE A 294 15.51 5.64 14.92
N HIS A 295 15.10 6.54 14.02
CA HIS A 295 15.65 7.89 13.86
C HIS A 295 15.55 8.70 15.15
N LEU A 296 14.36 8.78 15.75
CA LEU A 296 14.14 9.47 17.03
C LEU A 296 15.05 8.93 18.12
N ARG A 297 15.13 7.60 18.26
CA ARG A 297 15.97 6.94 19.26
C ARG A 297 17.47 7.17 19.01
N ALA A 298 17.92 7.23 17.77
CA ALA A 298 19.33 7.43 17.42
C ALA A 298 19.83 8.81 17.86
N GLY A 299 18.97 9.83 17.80
CA GLY A 299 19.28 11.19 18.29
C GLY A 299 19.30 11.34 19.81
N ARG A 300 19.25 10.24 20.59
CA ARG A 300 19.29 10.30 22.05
C ARG A 300 20.61 10.91 22.54
N VAL A 301 20.51 11.95 23.37
CA VAL A 301 21.63 12.45 24.17
C VAL A 301 21.49 11.85 25.58
N PRO A 302 22.48 11.09 26.08
CA PRO A 302 22.47 10.65 27.47
C PRO A 302 22.36 11.87 28.38
N ARG A 303 21.52 11.81 29.42
CA ARG A 303 21.61 12.82 30.49
C ARG A 303 23.05 12.76 31.02
N GLY A 304 23.73 13.90 31.01
CA GLY A 304 25.06 14.03 31.61
C GLY A 304 25.05 13.46 33.03
N GLY A 305 26.07 12.67 33.34
CA GLY A 305 26.37 12.25 34.71
C GLY A 305 26.83 13.41 35.58
#